data_AF-A0A7H8Z7J4-F1
#
_entry.id   AF-A0A7H8Z7J4-F1
#
_cell.length_a   1.000
_cell.length_b   1.000
_cell.length_c   1.000
_cell.angle_alpha   90.00
_cell.angle_beta   90.00
_cell.angle_gamma   90.00
#
_symmetry.space_group_name_H-M   'P 1'
#
loop_
_entity.id
_entity.type
_entity.pdbx_description
1 polymer ?
#
loop_
_entity_poly.entity_id
_entity_poly.type
_entity_poly.pdbx_seq_one_letter_code
_entity_poly.pdbx_strand_id
1 'polypeptide(L)'
;MEPSPPTDTYVALGDSYASGVGAPPYASGTDVEGGNGCKRAAGAYAHQVAGQTGKSLDFGACAGARTKDFYQPGKEAAQLDHLNASTSLVTFSIGGNDAGFSTLFSKCITAAPFTTCSGNKEVSEQVDGAISALAGKTTRADITSYDTLVADIAARAPGATVVAVGYPRMFTPQGAGQILPVPGRCEGVTKVDQRWINAKTNEINAAAKAAAQRHGYRFADPSGPFAGHELCGKQSSWFDGLINDGRFHPNAAGHKAIAGSIMGVLKEQPAAAQELPAAAQAQVDNTRPAGSFTLARNGDQLALDASASTDSDGTITNIDWYIQRADGSEEILTGTQATATVPADEQVSVTAVITDNQGKEDFTTQIAPAA
;
A
#
# COMPACT_ATOMS: atom_id res chain seq x y z
N MET A 1 -7.00 -40.36 -23.47
CA MET A 1 -6.43 -39.06 -23.07
C MET A 1 -6.92 -38.06 -24.08
N GLU A 2 -7.96 -37.30 -23.75
CA GLU A 2 -8.36 -36.15 -24.58
C GLU A 2 -7.26 -35.08 -24.49
N PRO A 3 -6.94 -34.38 -25.59
CA PRO A 3 -6.03 -33.26 -25.54
C PRO A 3 -6.63 -32.17 -24.63
N SER A 4 -5.88 -31.71 -23.64
CA SER A 4 -6.29 -30.54 -22.84
C SER A 4 -6.55 -29.35 -23.77
N PRO A 5 -7.65 -28.60 -23.60
CA PRO A 5 -7.90 -27.40 -24.39
C PRO A 5 -6.76 -26.40 -24.19
N PRO A 6 -6.44 -25.54 -25.17
CA PRO A 6 -5.37 -24.56 -25.05
C PRO A 6 -5.58 -23.68 -23.81
N THR A 7 -4.72 -23.82 -22.81
CA THR A 7 -4.75 -23.04 -21.55
C THR A 7 -4.09 -21.68 -21.77
N ASP A 8 -4.78 -20.80 -22.49
CA ASP A 8 -4.27 -19.48 -22.90
C ASP A 8 -5.03 -18.30 -22.30
N THR A 9 -5.97 -18.54 -21.39
CA THR A 9 -6.69 -17.46 -20.70
C THR A 9 -5.86 -16.90 -19.55
N TYR A 10 -5.70 -15.59 -19.53
CA TYR A 10 -5.17 -14.80 -18.42
C TYR A 10 -6.32 -13.99 -17.81
N VAL A 11 -6.58 -14.17 -16.52
CA VAL A 11 -7.60 -13.42 -15.79
C VAL A 11 -6.92 -12.37 -14.90
N ALA A 12 -7.24 -11.09 -15.11
CA ALA A 12 -6.75 -10.00 -14.26
C ALA A 12 -7.88 -9.51 -13.34
N LEU A 13 -7.73 -9.74 -12.04
CA LEU A 13 -8.67 -9.35 -10.98
C LEU A 13 -8.07 -8.24 -10.13
N GLY A 14 -8.88 -7.63 -9.26
CA GLY A 14 -8.43 -6.67 -8.27
C GLY A 14 -9.23 -5.38 -8.25
N ASP A 15 -8.62 -4.37 -7.63
CA ASP A 15 -9.15 -3.04 -7.44
C ASP A 15 -8.72 -2.05 -8.54
N SER A 16 -8.70 -0.75 -8.23
CA SER A 16 -8.33 0.33 -9.15
C SER A 16 -6.88 0.28 -9.62
N TYR A 17 -5.97 -0.27 -8.81
CA TYR A 17 -4.57 -0.46 -9.19
C TYR A 17 -4.41 -1.59 -10.21
N ALA A 18 -5.34 -2.56 -10.21
CA ALA A 18 -5.43 -3.58 -11.25
C ALA A 18 -6.20 -3.09 -12.48
N SER A 19 -7.31 -2.36 -12.28
CA SER A 19 -8.16 -1.89 -13.37
C SER A 19 -7.48 -0.84 -14.24
N GLY A 20 -6.55 -0.06 -13.69
CA GLY A 20 -5.79 0.93 -14.44
C GLY A 20 -6.26 2.37 -14.27
N VAL A 21 -6.94 2.71 -13.18
CA VAL A 21 -7.24 4.11 -12.86
C VAL A 21 -5.95 4.94 -12.95
N GLY A 22 -5.99 6.05 -13.68
CA GLY A 22 -4.81 6.89 -13.96
C GLY A 22 -4.05 6.55 -15.25
N ALA A 23 -4.45 5.49 -15.97
CA ALA A 23 -3.84 5.12 -17.25
C ALA A 23 -4.86 5.07 -18.42
N PRO A 24 -5.62 6.17 -18.67
CA PRO A 24 -6.64 6.22 -19.72
C PRO A 24 -6.07 5.96 -21.13
N PRO A 25 -6.93 5.65 -22.13
CA PRO A 25 -8.40 5.66 -22.09
C PRO A 25 -9.00 4.47 -21.34
N TYR A 26 -10.20 4.67 -20.77
CA TYR A 26 -10.98 3.59 -20.17
C TYR A 26 -11.80 2.84 -21.24
N ALA A 27 -11.93 1.53 -21.07
CA ALA A 27 -12.72 0.67 -21.94
C ALA A 27 -14.19 1.13 -21.94
N SER A 28 -14.80 1.10 -23.12
CA SER A 28 -16.19 1.51 -23.30
C SER A 28 -17.12 0.80 -22.32
N GLY A 29 -17.99 1.55 -21.66
CA GLY A 29 -18.93 1.02 -20.68
C GLY A 29 -18.37 0.82 -19.26
N THR A 30 -17.08 1.07 -19.02
CA THR A 30 -16.47 0.88 -17.68
C THR A 30 -16.25 2.17 -16.88
N ASP A 31 -16.51 3.34 -17.48
CA ASP A 31 -16.45 4.64 -16.81
C ASP A 31 -17.74 5.43 -17.06
N VAL A 32 -18.86 4.87 -16.59
CA VAL A 32 -20.22 5.40 -16.78
C VAL A 32 -20.73 5.97 -15.47
N GLU A 33 -21.02 7.26 -15.45
CA GLU A 33 -21.63 7.93 -14.29
C GLU A 33 -22.95 7.26 -13.90
N GLY A 34 -23.11 6.91 -12.62
CA GLY A 34 -24.27 6.15 -12.13
C GLY A 34 -24.31 4.68 -12.59
N GLY A 35 -23.49 4.27 -13.56
CA GLY A 35 -23.38 2.91 -14.11
C GLY A 35 -22.14 2.16 -13.63
N ASN A 36 -21.58 1.33 -14.50
CA ASN A 36 -20.31 0.65 -14.26
C ASN A 36 -19.17 1.68 -14.18
N GLY A 37 -18.52 1.73 -13.02
CA GLY A 37 -17.39 2.63 -12.73
C GLY A 37 -16.08 1.88 -12.49
N CYS A 38 -15.92 0.69 -13.05
CA CYS A 38 -14.72 -0.11 -12.87
C CYS A 38 -13.44 0.51 -13.44
N LYS A 39 -13.56 1.50 -14.35
CA LYS A 39 -12.46 2.23 -14.98
C LYS A 39 -11.34 1.28 -15.44
N ARG A 40 -11.68 0.34 -16.32
CA ARG A 40 -10.71 -0.62 -16.89
C ARG A 40 -9.94 0.06 -18.01
N ALA A 41 -8.68 0.40 -17.78
CA ALA A 41 -7.93 1.27 -18.67
C ALA A 41 -7.06 0.51 -19.66
N ALA A 42 -6.93 1.03 -20.88
CA ALA A 42 -6.07 0.47 -21.91
C ALA A 42 -4.59 0.49 -21.51
N GLY A 43 -4.18 1.44 -20.66
CA GLY A 43 -2.83 1.53 -20.10
C GLY A 43 -2.57 0.62 -18.90
N ALA A 44 -3.57 -0.14 -18.42
CA ALA A 44 -3.41 -1.05 -17.29
C ALA A 44 -2.33 -2.11 -17.54
N TYR A 45 -1.68 -2.57 -16.47
CA TYR A 45 -0.60 -3.57 -16.57
C TYR A 45 -1.11 -4.89 -17.19
N ALA A 46 -2.40 -5.20 -17.04
CA ALA A 46 -3.01 -6.42 -17.54
C ALA A 46 -2.89 -6.56 -19.05
N HIS A 47 -3.12 -5.49 -19.82
CA HIS A 47 -2.96 -5.52 -21.27
C HIS A 47 -1.50 -5.79 -21.69
N GLN A 48 -0.54 -5.26 -20.94
CA GLN A 48 0.89 -5.47 -21.22
C GLN A 48 1.33 -6.90 -20.91
N VAL A 49 0.90 -7.45 -19.76
CA VAL A 49 1.17 -8.85 -19.38
C VAL A 49 0.55 -9.81 -20.38
N ALA A 50 -0.69 -9.56 -20.82
CA ALA A 50 -1.35 -10.36 -21.86
C ALA A 50 -0.53 -10.36 -23.16
N GLY A 51 -0.12 -9.19 -23.65
CA GLY A 51 0.69 -9.08 -24.87
C GLY A 51 2.07 -9.77 -24.75
N GLN A 52 2.72 -9.69 -23.59
CA GLN A 52 4.04 -10.29 -23.36
C GLN A 52 4.00 -11.80 -23.12
N THR A 53 2.87 -12.34 -22.68
CA THR A 53 2.67 -13.78 -22.48
C THR A 53 1.97 -14.46 -23.67
N GLY A 54 1.40 -13.68 -24.59
CA GLY A 54 0.58 -14.19 -25.70
C GLY A 54 -0.80 -14.71 -25.27
N LYS A 55 -1.20 -14.46 -24.01
CA LYS A 55 -2.45 -14.94 -23.43
C LYS A 55 -3.63 -14.02 -23.74
N SER A 56 -4.81 -14.59 -23.86
CA SER A 56 -6.06 -13.84 -24.02
C SER A 56 -6.52 -13.31 -22.66
N LEU A 57 -6.65 -11.98 -22.56
CA LEU A 57 -7.04 -11.31 -21.32
C LEU A 57 -8.56 -11.37 -21.11
N ASP A 58 -8.96 -11.93 -19.97
CA ASP A 58 -10.25 -11.67 -19.33
C ASP A 58 -10.02 -10.67 -18.18
N PHE A 59 -10.61 -9.48 -18.30
CA PHE A 59 -10.29 -8.35 -17.42
C PHE A 59 -11.43 -8.10 -16.43
N GLY A 60 -11.35 -8.75 -15.27
CA GLY A 60 -12.35 -8.68 -14.19
C GLY A 60 -12.10 -7.59 -13.13
N ALA A 61 -10.91 -6.97 -13.11
CA ALA A 61 -10.57 -5.93 -12.14
C ALA A 61 -11.53 -4.74 -12.18
N CYS A 62 -11.78 -4.12 -11.03
CA CYS A 62 -12.76 -3.05 -10.91
C CYS A 62 -12.34 -2.01 -9.87
N ALA A 63 -12.32 -0.74 -10.27
CA ALA A 63 -12.07 0.37 -9.35
C ALA A 63 -13.04 0.35 -8.15
N GLY A 64 -12.48 0.58 -6.96
CA GLY A 64 -13.22 0.57 -5.70
C GLY A 64 -13.48 -0.82 -5.11
N ALA A 65 -13.11 -1.90 -5.80
CA ALA A 65 -13.32 -3.25 -5.30
C ALA A 65 -12.60 -3.50 -3.97
N ARG A 66 -13.27 -4.26 -3.11
CA ARG A 66 -12.80 -4.85 -1.85
C ARG A 66 -12.78 -6.37 -1.98
N THR A 67 -12.24 -7.07 -0.99
CA THR A 67 -12.20 -8.54 -0.99
C THR A 67 -13.59 -9.17 -1.10
N LYS A 68 -14.65 -8.57 -0.55
CA LYS A 68 -16.03 -9.06 -0.74
C LYS A 68 -16.50 -9.07 -2.20
N ASP A 69 -16.01 -8.16 -3.04
CA ASP A 69 -16.45 -8.01 -4.44
C ASP A 69 -15.86 -9.12 -5.33
N PHE A 70 -14.92 -9.91 -4.80
CA PHE A 70 -14.50 -11.16 -5.42
C PHE A 70 -15.58 -12.24 -5.36
N TYR A 71 -16.47 -12.18 -4.37
CA TYR A 71 -17.49 -13.21 -4.10
C TYR A 71 -18.91 -12.74 -4.41
N GLN A 72 -19.17 -11.45 -4.24
CA GLN A 72 -20.50 -10.88 -4.36
C GLN A 72 -20.58 -10.04 -5.64
N PRO A 73 -21.64 -10.23 -6.45
CA PRO A 73 -21.88 -9.35 -7.57
C PRO A 73 -22.30 -7.95 -7.08
N GLY A 74 -21.86 -6.94 -7.80
CA GLY A 74 -22.29 -5.56 -7.63
C GLY A 74 -22.95 -5.06 -8.92
N LYS A 75 -22.45 -3.95 -9.45
CA LYS A 75 -22.79 -3.53 -10.83
C LYS A 75 -22.14 -4.40 -11.90
N GLU A 76 -21.21 -5.26 -11.49
CA GLU A 76 -20.56 -6.29 -12.29
C GLU A 76 -20.73 -7.65 -11.61
N ALA A 77 -20.42 -8.73 -12.33
CA ALA A 77 -20.31 -10.07 -11.74
C ALA A 77 -19.26 -10.12 -10.62
N ALA A 78 -19.36 -11.12 -9.75
CA ALA A 78 -18.32 -11.37 -8.77
C ALA A 78 -17.00 -11.69 -9.49
N GLN A 79 -15.88 -11.13 -9.02
CA GLN A 79 -14.63 -11.24 -9.78
C GLN A 79 -14.14 -12.69 -9.94
N LEU A 80 -14.42 -13.57 -8.96
CA LEU A 80 -14.05 -14.99 -9.06
C LEU A 80 -14.87 -15.77 -10.10
N ASP A 81 -15.94 -15.20 -10.66
CA ASP A 81 -16.73 -15.87 -11.71
C ASP A 81 -16.06 -15.76 -13.10
N HIS A 82 -15.01 -14.94 -13.24
CA HIS A 82 -14.13 -14.94 -14.41
C HIS A 82 -13.19 -16.16 -14.45
N LEU A 83 -13.02 -16.87 -13.33
CA LEU A 83 -12.11 -18.00 -13.23
C LEU A 83 -12.79 -19.31 -13.65
N ASN A 84 -12.06 -20.14 -14.37
CA ASN A 84 -12.48 -21.49 -14.70
C ASN A 84 -11.26 -22.42 -14.89
N ALA A 85 -11.52 -23.71 -15.14
CA ALA A 85 -10.48 -24.72 -15.28
C ALA A 85 -9.50 -24.50 -16.46
N SER A 86 -9.85 -23.67 -17.45
CA SER A 86 -8.94 -23.29 -18.55
C SER A 86 -8.10 -22.04 -18.28
N THR A 87 -8.37 -21.32 -17.18
CA THR A 87 -7.54 -20.20 -16.73
C THR A 87 -6.12 -20.69 -16.45
N SER A 88 -5.14 -20.00 -17.04
CA SER A 88 -3.73 -20.41 -17.01
C SER A 88 -2.80 -19.41 -16.27
N LEU A 89 -3.25 -18.16 -16.17
CA LEU A 89 -2.58 -17.10 -15.43
C LEU A 89 -3.64 -16.28 -14.72
N VAL A 90 -3.40 -15.95 -13.46
CA VAL A 90 -4.19 -15.00 -12.68
C VAL A 90 -3.28 -13.95 -12.08
N THR A 91 -3.63 -12.68 -12.18
CA THR A 91 -3.04 -11.62 -11.36
C THR A 91 -4.11 -10.96 -10.51
N PHE A 92 -3.80 -10.59 -9.28
CA PHE A 92 -4.70 -9.78 -8.47
C PHE A 92 -3.98 -8.77 -7.57
N SER A 93 -4.53 -7.56 -7.44
CA SER A 93 -4.20 -6.57 -6.39
C SER A 93 -5.48 -6.18 -5.66
N ILE A 94 -5.56 -6.41 -4.35
CA ILE A 94 -6.76 -6.13 -3.56
C ILE A 94 -6.39 -5.90 -2.10
N GLY A 95 -7.22 -5.17 -1.35
CA GLY A 95 -7.04 -4.94 0.09
C GLY A 95 -6.86 -3.47 0.48
N GLY A 96 -6.39 -2.60 -0.42
CA GLY A 96 -6.25 -1.18 -0.15
C GLY A 96 -7.59 -0.51 0.21
N ASN A 97 -8.67 -0.88 -0.47
CA ASN A 97 -10.02 -0.39 -0.17
C ASN A 97 -10.61 -1.00 1.10
N ASP A 98 -10.28 -2.24 1.45
CA ASP A 98 -10.67 -2.91 2.69
C ASP A 98 -10.02 -2.22 3.91
N ALA A 99 -8.75 -1.86 3.78
CA ALA A 99 -8.01 -1.06 4.77
C ALA A 99 -8.46 0.41 4.81
N GLY A 100 -9.28 0.86 3.85
CA GLY A 100 -9.88 2.19 3.85
C GLY A 100 -9.00 3.30 3.30
N PHE A 101 -7.92 2.99 2.58
CA PHE A 101 -6.97 3.99 2.06
C PHE A 101 -7.63 5.13 1.27
N SER A 102 -8.62 4.83 0.44
CA SER A 102 -9.38 5.85 -0.30
C SER A 102 -10.05 6.88 0.62
N THR A 103 -10.59 6.44 1.75
CA THR A 103 -11.21 7.32 2.76
C THR A 103 -10.14 8.04 3.60
N LEU A 104 -9.02 7.37 3.87
CA LEU A 104 -7.87 7.97 4.57
C LEU A 104 -7.31 9.15 3.79
N PHE A 105 -7.05 8.99 2.49
CA PHE A 105 -6.51 10.08 1.66
C PHE A 105 -7.36 11.34 1.75
N SER A 106 -8.69 11.21 1.67
CA SER A 106 -9.57 12.37 1.87
C SER A 106 -9.41 13.02 3.24
N LYS A 107 -9.30 12.24 4.32
CA LYS A 107 -9.12 12.77 5.68
C LYS A 107 -7.73 13.38 5.92
N CYS A 108 -6.66 12.76 5.40
CA CYS A 108 -5.28 13.22 5.60
C CYS A 108 -4.99 14.51 4.82
N ILE A 109 -5.55 14.64 3.60
CA ILE A 109 -5.32 15.81 2.73
C ILE A 109 -6.07 17.05 3.23
N THR A 110 -7.25 16.87 3.83
CA THR A 110 -8.05 17.98 4.38
C THR A 110 -7.81 18.24 5.87
N ALA A 111 -6.81 17.59 6.48
CA ALA A 111 -6.56 17.69 7.90
C ALA A 111 -6.09 19.09 8.29
N ALA A 112 -6.69 19.65 9.35
CA ALA A 112 -6.28 20.91 9.95
C ALA A 112 -4.81 20.84 10.43
N PRO A 113 -4.13 21.99 10.64
CA PRO A 113 -2.80 22.01 11.23
C PRO A 113 -2.74 21.15 12.50
N PHE A 114 -1.68 20.36 12.66
CA PHE A 114 -1.46 19.44 13.79
C PHE A 114 -2.42 18.26 13.91
N THR A 115 -3.30 18.03 12.93
CA THR A 115 -4.03 16.76 12.79
C THR A 115 -3.34 15.92 11.74
N THR A 116 -2.84 14.75 12.14
CA THR A 116 -2.21 13.77 11.23
C THR A 116 -3.00 12.46 11.26
N CYS A 117 -2.95 11.71 10.16
CA CYS A 117 -3.54 10.38 10.11
C CYS A 117 -2.75 9.38 10.97
N SER A 118 -1.43 9.53 10.95
CA SER A 118 -0.49 8.79 11.79
C SER A 118 -0.72 9.01 13.29
N GLY A 119 -1.06 10.23 13.71
CA GLY A 119 -1.35 10.56 15.11
C GLY A 119 -2.80 10.30 15.54
N ASN A 120 -3.69 9.94 14.60
CA ASN A 120 -5.08 9.61 14.92
C ASN A 120 -5.21 8.11 15.20
N LYS A 121 -5.41 7.78 16.48
CA LYS A 121 -5.51 6.39 16.96
C LYS A 121 -6.69 5.63 16.35
N GLU A 122 -7.87 6.23 16.25
CA GLU A 122 -9.04 5.57 15.66
C GLU A 122 -8.80 5.19 14.20
N VAL A 123 -8.19 6.12 13.44
CA VAL A 123 -7.79 5.88 12.05
C VAL A 123 -6.76 4.76 11.97
N SER A 124 -5.70 4.82 12.76
CA SER A 124 -4.62 3.82 12.73
C SER A 124 -5.10 2.43 13.16
N GLU A 125 -5.92 2.32 14.21
CA GLU A 125 -6.51 1.05 14.66
C GLU A 125 -7.49 0.48 13.62
N GLN A 126 -8.26 1.33 12.94
CA GLN A 126 -9.15 0.88 11.87
C GLN A 126 -8.36 0.22 10.73
N VAL A 127 -7.25 0.83 10.32
CA VAL A 127 -6.38 0.31 9.25
C VAL A 127 -5.69 -0.96 9.70
N ASP A 128 -5.09 -0.96 10.89
CA ASP A 128 -4.38 -2.12 11.44
C ASP A 128 -5.30 -3.32 11.63
N GLY A 129 -6.54 -3.09 12.07
CA GLY A 129 -7.55 -4.14 12.20
C GLY A 129 -7.98 -4.72 10.85
N ALA A 130 -8.06 -3.91 9.79
CA ALA A 130 -8.35 -4.40 8.45
C ALA A 130 -7.17 -5.20 7.86
N ILE A 131 -5.94 -4.70 8.00
CA ILE A 131 -4.73 -5.41 7.56
C ILE A 131 -4.59 -6.74 8.32
N SER A 132 -4.88 -6.76 9.63
CA SER A 132 -4.88 -8.00 10.42
C SER A 132 -5.91 -9.01 9.94
N ALA A 133 -7.10 -8.56 9.51
CA ALA A 133 -8.12 -9.43 8.93
C ALA A 133 -7.73 -9.95 7.54
N LEU A 134 -7.16 -9.10 6.69
CA LEU A 134 -6.59 -9.49 5.39
C LEU A 134 -5.47 -10.55 5.57
N ALA A 135 -4.63 -10.38 6.58
CA ALA A 135 -3.57 -11.32 6.94
C ALA A 135 -4.07 -12.61 7.61
N GLY A 136 -5.38 -12.72 7.92
CA GLY A 136 -5.97 -13.89 8.58
C GLY A 136 -5.69 -13.98 10.09
N LYS A 137 -5.14 -12.94 10.71
CA LYS A 137 -4.88 -12.90 12.16
C LYS A 137 -6.13 -12.64 12.99
N THR A 138 -7.08 -11.91 12.41
CA THR A 138 -8.38 -11.60 13.02
C THR A 138 -9.49 -11.79 11.98
N THR A 139 -10.73 -11.68 12.41
CA THR A 139 -11.89 -11.67 11.49
C THR A 139 -12.57 -10.31 11.53
N ARG A 140 -12.98 -9.81 10.36
CA ARG A 140 -13.77 -8.57 10.25
C ARG A 140 -14.84 -8.75 9.19
N ALA A 141 -16.03 -8.21 9.43
CA ALA A 141 -17.12 -8.25 8.46
C ALA A 141 -16.65 -7.67 7.11
N ASP A 142 -17.11 -8.30 6.02
CA ASP A 142 -16.82 -7.92 4.64
C ASP A 142 -15.34 -7.97 4.22
N ILE A 143 -14.45 -8.53 5.05
CA ILE A 143 -13.05 -8.77 4.69
C ILE A 143 -12.80 -10.27 4.65
N THR A 144 -12.43 -10.77 3.47
CA THR A 144 -11.94 -12.13 3.30
C THR A 144 -10.41 -12.14 3.39
N SER A 145 -9.85 -13.06 4.18
CA SER A 145 -8.39 -13.19 4.30
C SER A 145 -7.74 -13.55 2.96
N TYR A 146 -6.48 -13.18 2.78
CA TYR A 146 -5.74 -13.53 1.58
C TYR A 146 -5.54 -15.05 1.43
N ASP A 147 -5.40 -15.82 2.52
CA ASP A 147 -5.31 -17.28 2.43
C ASP A 147 -6.59 -17.88 1.85
N THR A 148 -7.76 -17.45 2.34
CA THR A 148 -9.05 -17.90 1.81
C THR A 148 -9.19 -17.51 0.34
N LEU A 149 -8.88 -16.25 0.02
CA LEU A 149 -8.96 -15.74 -1.35
C LEU A 149 -8.09 -16.53 -2.32
N VAL A 150 -6.85 -16.80 -1.94
CA VAL A 150 -5.90 -17.53 -2.77
C VAL A 150 -6.30 -19.00 -2.91
N ALA A 151 -6.81 -19.63 -1.84
CA ALA A 151 -7.34 -20.99 -1.90
C ALA A 151 -8.56 -21.10 -2.84
N ASP A 152 -9.46 -20.11 -2.82
CA ASP A 152 -10.64 -20.09 -3.70
C ASP A 152 -10.27 -19.84 -5.16
N ILE A 153 -9.25 -19.01 -5.43
CA ILE A 153 -8.66 -18.89 -6.77
C ILE A 153 -8.10 -20.24 -7.22
N ALA A 154 -7.35 -20.94 -6.37
CA ALA A 154 -6.77 -22.25 -6.66
C ALA A 154 -7.86 -23.29 -6.99
N ALA A 155 -8.97 -23.29 -6.23
CA ALA A 155 -10.08 -24.20 -6.46
C ALA A 155 -10.79 -23.97 -7.80
N ARG A 156 -10.92 -22.70 -8.22
CA ARG A 156 -11.60 -22.33 -9.48
C ARG A 156 -10.71 -22.42 -10.71
N ALA A 157 -9.40 -22.21 -10.54
CA ALA A 157 -8.41 -22.22 -11.60
C ALA A 157 -7.20 -23.12 -11.23
N PRO A 158 -7.39 -24.44 -11.09
CA PRO A 158 -6.38 -25.35 -10.54
C PRO A 158 -5.09 -25.47 -11.36
N GLY A 159 -5.13 -25.12 -12.66
CA GLY A 159 -3.97 -25.11 -13.54
C GLY A 159 -3.27 -23.76 -13.66
N ALA A 160 -3.78 -22.71 -13.01
CA ALA A 160 -3.26 -21.36 -13.20
C ALA A 160 -2.00 -21.10 -12.37
N THR A 161 -1.05 -20.39 -12.98
CA THR A 161 -0.07 -19.63 -12.19
C THR A 161 -0.77 -18.39 -11.62
N VAL A 162 -0.73 -18.20 -10.31
CA VAL A 162 -1.28 -17.01 -9.66
C VAL A 162 -0.16 -16.08 -9.23
N VAL A 163 -0.35 -14.78 -9.47
CA VAL A 163 0.55 -13.70 -9.04
C VAL A 163 -0.25 -12.68 -8.23
N ALA A 164 -0.01 -12.61 -6.93
CA ALA A 164 -0.44 -11.48 -6.13
C ALA A 164 0.44 -10.27 -6.48
N VAL A 165 -0.17 -9.13 -6.76
CA VAL A 165 0.52 -7.90 -7.17
C VAL A 165 0.45 -6.90 -6.02
N GLY A 166 1.61 -6.51 -5.50
CA GLY A 166 1.71 -5.52 -4.44
C GLY A 166 1.37 -4.10 -4.91
N TYR A 167 1.13 -3.21 -3.95
CA TYR A 167 1.00 -1.78 -4.20
C TYR A 167 2.39 -1.11 -4.11
N PRO A 168 2.77 -0.25 -5.06
CA PRO A 168 4.02 0.50 -4.96
C PRO A 168 3.98 1.52 -3.81
N ARG A 169 5.15 1.85 -3.25
CA ARG A 169 5.27 2.97 -2.33
C ARG A 169 4.93 4.26 -3.05
N MET A 170 3.99 5.01 -2.48
CA MET A 170 3.42 6.18 -3.14
C MET A 170 4.25 7.44 -2.91
N PHE A 171 4.95 7.51 -1.78
CA PHE A 171 5.80 8.62 -1.41
C PHE A 171 7.24 8.16 -1.16
N THR A 172 8.16 9.12 -1.08
CA THR A 172 9.54 8.82 -0.71
C THR A 172 9.64 8.27 0.73
N PRO A 173 10.68 7.50 1.09
CA PRO A 173 10.76 6.82 2.39
C PRO A 173 10.64 7.73 3.62
N GLN A 174 11.24 8.92 3.57
CA GLN A 174 11.18 9.90 4.65
C GLN A 174 10.08 10.97 4.42
N GLY A 175 9.35 10.86 3.30
CA GLY A 175 8.47 11.89 2.78
C GLY A 175 9.22 13.10 2.20
N ALA A 176 8.49 13.89 1.40
CA ALA A 176 9.01 15.10 0.78
C ALA A 176 8.01 16.26 0.91
N GLY A 177 8.52 17.49 0.83
CA GLY A 177 7.71 18.69 0.80
C GLY A 177 7.81 19.39 -0.55
N GLN A 178 6.73 20.01 -0.98
CA GLN A 178 6.69 20.92 -2.12
C GLN A 178 6.23 22.32 -1.66
N ILE A 179 6.28 23.30 -2.56
CA ILE A 179 5.78 24.66 -2.29
C ILE A 179 4.25 24.70 -2.41
N LEU A 180 3.69 23.91 -3.33
CA LEU A 180 2.25 23.85 -3.63
C LEU A 180 1.76 22.41 -3.52
N PRO A 181 0.46 22.18 -3.22
CA PRO A 181 -0.56 23.19 -2.89
C PRO A 181 -0.40 23.77 -1.47
N VAL A 182 0.32 23.08 -0.59
CA VAL A 182 0.61 23.52 0.78
C VAL A 182 2.13 23.42 1.00
N PRO A 183 2.81 24.51 1.41
CA PRO A 183 4.24 24.49 1.68
C PRO A 183 4.64 23.38 2.66
N GLY A 184 5.73 22.68 2.35
CA GLY A 184 6.26 21.61 3.20
C GLY A 184 5.57 20.25 3.05
N ARG A 185 4.49 20.17 2.25
CA ARG A 185 3.71 18.94 2.03
C ARG A 185 3.82 18.42 0.60
N CYS A 186 3.66 17.11 0.40
CA CYS A 186 3.54 16.49 -0.92
C CYS A 186 2.06 16.22 -1.21
N GLU A 187 1.50 16.81 -2.26
CA GLU A 187 0.09 16.60 -2.64
C GLU A 187 -0.91 16.86 -1.47
N GLY A 188 -0.55 17.78 -0.56
CA GLY A 188 -1.32 18.09 0.66
C GLY A 188 -1.05 17.19 1.87
N VAL A 189 -0.19 16.18 1.74
CA VAL A 189 0.14 15.19 2.79
C VAL A 189 1.45 15.56 3.51
N THR A 190 1.43 15.49 4.84
CA THR A 190 2.60 15.74 5.73
C THR A 190 3.67 14.66 5.51
N LYS A 191 4.97 14.90 5.77
CA LYS A 191 5.99 13.87 5.50
C LYS A 191 5.82 12.67 6.45
N VAL A 192 5.39 12.91 7.69
CA VAL A 192 5.06 11.83 8.63
C VAL A 192 3.89 10.96 8.14
N ASP A 193 2.83 11.57 7.59
CA ASP A 193 1.71 10.80 7.04
C ASP A 193 2.08 10.10 5.73
N GLN A 194 2.94 10.70 4.91
CA GLN A 194 3.51 10.04 3.73
C GLN A 194 4.25 8.75 4.11
N ARG A 195 5.09 8.80 5.16
CA ARG A 195 5.78 7.62 5.69
C ARG A 195 4.82 6.60 6.27
N TRP A 196 3.82 7.04 7.05
CA TRP A 196 2.78 6.16 7.58
C TRP A 196 2.01 5.44 6.47
N ILE A 197 1.62 6.13 5.40
CA ILE A 197 0.97 5.53 4.23
C ILE A 197 1.86 4.45 3.60
N ASN A 198 3.15 4.74 3.42
CA ASN A 198 4.11 3.74 2.93
C ASN A 198 4.25 2.54 3.86
N ALA A 199 4.28 2.75 5.19
CA ALA A 199 4.36 1.68 6.17
C ALA A 199 3.13 0.75 6.09
N LYS A 200 1.92 1.33 6.05
CA LYS A 200 0.68 0.54 5.90
C LYS A 200 0.61 -0.18 4.55
N THR A 201 1.11 0.43 3.47
CA THR A 201 1.26 -0.23 2.17
C THR A 201 2.21 -1.43 2.25
N ASN A 202 3.36 -1.29 2.92
CA ASN A 202 4.30 -2.39 3.13
C ASN A 202 3.66 -3.54 3.93
N GLU A 203 2.83 -3.24 4.94
CA GLU A 203 2.13 -4.25 5.73
C GLU A 203 1.08 -5.03 4.91
N ILE A 204 0.31 -4.36 4.05
CA ILE A 204 -0.59 -5.02 3.09
C ILE A 204 0.19 -5.93 2.15
N ASN A 205 1.28 -5.42 1.58
CA ASN A 205 2.14 -6.18 0.67
C ASN A 205 2.73 -7.42 1.35
N ALA A 206 3.17 -7.30 2.61
CA ALA A 206 3.69 -8.41 3.40
C ALA A 206 2.61 -9.50 3.59
N ALA A 207 1.40 -9.11 3.96
CA ALA A 207 0.27 -10.03 4.14
C ALA A 207 -0.08 -10.78 2.83
N ALA A 208 -0.19 -10.05 1.71
CA ALA A 208 -0.48 -10.64 0.41
C ALA A 208 0.66 -11.55 -0.08
N LYS A 209 1.92 -11.14 0.10
CA LYS A 209 3.10 -11.93 -0.24
C LYS A 209 3.14 -13.25 0.52
N ALA A 210 2.96 -13.19 1.85
CA ALA A 210 3.00 -14.38 2.69
C ALA A 210 1.88 -15.36 2.31
N ALA A 211 0.66 -14.89 2.08
CA ALA A 211 -0.44 -15.73 1.63
C ALA A 211 -0.16 -16.35 0.25
N ALA A 212 0.27 -15.57 -0.74
CA ALA A 212 0.61 -16.11 -2.05
C ALA A 212 1.68 -17.23 -1.94
N GLN A 213 2.74 -16.98 -1.17
CA GLN A 213 3.85 -17.93 -1.02
C GLN A 213 3.46 -19.19 -0.23
N ARG A 214 2.60 -19.09 0.80
CA ARG A 214 2.07 -20.27 1.52
C ARG A 214 1.32 -21.24 0.60
N HIS A 215 0.67 -20.72 -0.44
CA HIS A 215 -0.07 -21.50 -1.44
C HIS A 215 0.77 -21.84 -2.68
N GLY A 216 2.09 -21.61 -2.66
CA GLY A 216 2.98 -21.91 -3.78
C GLY A 216 2.87 -20.96 -4.96
N TYR A 217 2.24 -19.80 -4.77
CA TYR A 217 2.06 -18.75 -5.77
C TYR A 217 3.07 -17.62 -5.64
N ARG A 218 3.10 -16.74 -6.64
CA ARG A 218 4.11 -15.68 -6.77
C ARG A 218 3.58 -14.36 -6.22
N PHE A 219 4.50 -13.50 -5.80
CA PHE A 219 4.21 -12.12 -5.42
C PHE A 219 5.09 -11.17 -6.22
N ALA A 220 4.49 -10.24 -6.96
CA ALA A 220 5.19 -9.19 -7.67
C ALA A 220 5.24 -7.91 -6.82
N ASP A 221 6.43 -7.50 -6.38
CA ASP A 221 6.64 -6.26 -5.63
C ASP A 221 7.08 -5.11 -6.55
N PRO A 222 6.23 -4.12 -6.82
CA PRO A 222 6.61 -2.97 -7.64
C PRO A 222 7.41 -1.91 -6.87
N SER A 223 7.62 -2.04 -5.55
CA SER A 223 8.24 -1.00 -4.72
C SER A 223 9.67 -0.66 -5.15
N GLY A 224 10.46 -1.66 -5.54
CA GLY A 224 11.84 -1.46 -6.00
C GLY A 224 11.92 -0.60 -7.28
N PRO A 225 11.24 -0.99 -8.37
CA PRO A 225 11.20 -0.21 -9.60
C PRO A 225 10.65 1.21 -9.44
N PHE A 226 9.72 1.44 -8.50
CA PHE A 226 9.13 2.76 -8.26
C PHE A 226 10.05 3.72 -7.49
N ALA A 227 11.19 3.26 -6.97
CA ALA A 227 12.11 4.11 -6.22
C ALA A 227 12.59 5.32 -7.05
N GLY A 228 12.37 6.52 -6.52
CA GLY A 228 12.62 7.80 -7.18
C GLY A 228 11.48 8.30 -8.08
N HIS A 229 10.51 7.46 -8.42
CA HIS A 229 9.31 7.78 -9.22
C HIS A 229 8.05 7.93 -8.36
N GLU A 230 8.20 8.05 -7.05
CA GLU A 230 7.10 8.32 -6.12
C GLU A 230 6.52 9.73 -6.35
N LEU A 231 5.35 10.01 -5.75
CA LEU A 231 4.89 11.39 -5.63
C LEU A 231 5.94 12.22 -4.87
N CYS A 232 6.27 13.37 -5.45
CA CYS A 232 7.33 14.25 -4.96
C CYS A 232 8.71 13.56 -4.84
N GLY A 233 8.92 12.50 -5.63
CA GLY A 233 10.21 11.84 -5.80
C GLY A 233 11.23 12.68 -6.57
N LYS A 234 12.41 12.11 -6.78
CA LYS A 234 13.53 12.78 -7.48
C LYS A 234 13.41 12.74 -9.01
N GLN A 235 12.61 11.83 -9.53
CA GLN A 235 12.38 11.63 -10.96
C GLN A 235 10.92 11.94 -11.30
N SER A 236 10.58 11.83 -12.59
CA SER A 236 9.19 11.97 -13.05
C SER A 236 8.29 10.97 -12.33
N SER A 237 7.23 11.46 -11.70
CA SER A 237 6.28 10.63 -10.95
C SER A 237 5.62 9.58 -11.85
N TRP A 238 5.52 8.36 -11.34
CA TRP A 238 4.73 7.27 -11.89
C TRP A 238 3.33 7.18 -11.28
N PHE A 239 2.98 8.15 -10.45
CA PHE A 239 1.63 8.36 -9.95
C PHE A 239 1.05 9.67 -10.48
N ASP A 240 -0.26 9.67 -10.64
CA ASP A 240 -1.03 10.89 -10.85
C ASP A 240 -1.21 11.64 -9.52
N GLY A 241 -0.86 12.93 -9.49
CA GLY A 241 -1.01 13.82 -8.33
C GLY A 241 -2.46 14.24 -8.05
N LEU A 242 -2.67 15.04 -7.01
CA LEU A 242 -3.98 15.37 -6.43
C LEU A 242 -5.00 15.96 -7.43
N ILE A 243 -4.52 16.76 -8.39
CA ILE A 243 -5.37 17.49 -9.34
C ILE A 243 -5.76 16.66 -10.58
N ASN A 244 -5.26 15.43 -10.70
CA ASN A 244 -5.54 14.56 -11.84
C ASN A 244 -6.72 13.63 -11.56
N ASP A 245 -7.43 13.21 -12.61
CA ASP A 245 -8.54 12.25 -12.49
C ASP A 245 -8.09 10.92 -11.87
N GLY A 246 -6.85 10.49 -12.15
CA GLY A 246 -6.22 9.31 -11.59
C GLY A 246 -5.54 9.51 -10.23
N ARG A 247 -5.83 10.59 -9.48
CA ARG A 247 -5.10 10.96 -8.25
C ARG A 247 -4.73 9.76 -7.36
N PHE A 248 -3.48 9.72 -6.94
CA PHE A 248 -2.88 8.67 -6.11
C PHE A 248 -2.87 7.28 -6.74
N HIS A 249 -3.06 7.16 -8.06
CA HIS A 249 -2.94 5.90 -8.78
C HIS A 249 -1.76 5.93 -9.77
N PRO A 250 -1.22 4.76 -10.14
CA PRO A 250 -0.17 4.69 -11.14
C PRO A 250 -0.64 5.23 -12.48
N ASN A 251 0.18 6.06 -13.12
CA ASN A 251 -0.05 6.47 -14.51
C ASN A 251 0.43 5.38 -15.48
N ALA A 252 0.32 5.63 -16.79
CA ALA A 252 0.73 4.66 -17.81
C ALA A 252 2.20 4.16 -17.67
N ALA A 253 3.12 5.03 -17.21
CA ALA A 253 4.51 4.63 -16.95
C ALA A 253 4.62 3.75 -15.70
N GLY A 254 3.87 4.07 -14.64
CA GLY A 254 3.75 3.23 -13.45
C GLY A 254 3.19 1.85 -13.76
N HIS A 255 2.13 1.75 -14.55
CA HIS A 255 1.58 0.46 -14.98
C HIS A 255 2.56 -0.37 -15.81
N LYS A 256 3.41 0.27 -16.62
CA LYS A 256 4.49 -0.42 -17.33
C LYS A 256 5.52 -1.02 -16.37
N ALA A 257 5.86 -0.31 -15.29
CA ALA A 257 6.77 -0.82 -14.27
C ALA A 257 6.15 -1.96 -13.45
N ILE A 258 4.85 -1.89 -13.14
CA ILE A 258 4.11 -2.98 -12.50
C ILE A 258 4.11 -4.22 -13.40
N ALA A 259 3.82 -4.06 -14.69
CA ALA A 259 3.90 -5.16 -15.67
C ALA A 259 5.31 -5.78 -15.72
N GLY A 260 6.35 -4.96 -15.68
CA GLY A 260 7.75 -5.41 -15.60
C GLY A 260 8.02 -6.27 -14.36
N SER A 261 7.49 -5.89 -13.21
CA SER A 261 7.61 -6.63 -11.95
C SER A 261 6.92 -7.99 -12.02
N ILE A 262 5.71 -8.04 -12.60
CA ILE A 262 4.95 -9.28 -12.84
C ILE A 262 5.73 -10.20 -13.79
N MET A 263 6.26 -9.68 -14.90
CA MET A 263 7.04 -10.49 -15.81
C MET A 263 8.36 -10.97 -15.22
N GLY A 264 8.99 -10.19 -14.35
CA GLY A 264 10.17 -10.60 -13.59
C GLY A 264 9.88 -11.88 -12.84
N VAL A 265 8.83 -11.87 -12.00
CA VAL A 265 8.47 -13.05 -11.23
C VAL A 265 7.97 -14.19 -12.10
N LEU A 266 7.31 -13.96 -13.24
CA LEU A 266 6.88 -15.06 -14.13
C LEU A 266 8.05 -15.77 -14.84
N LYS A 267 9.18 -15.08 -15.04
CA LYS A 267 10.37 -15.64 -15.70
C LYS A 267 11.30 -16.39 -14.73
N GLU A 268 11.19 -16.15 -13.42
CA GLU A 268 11.99 -16.84 -12.42
C GLU A 268 11.67 -18.35 -12.36
N GLN A 269 12.71 -19.19 -12.30
CA GLN A 269 12.53 -20.64 -12.13
C GLN A 269 12.14 -20.99 -10.68
N PRO A 270 11.32 -22.03 -10.44
CA PRO A 270 10.75 -22.36 -9.11
C PRO A 270 11.74 -22.72 -7.98
N ALA A 271 13.05 -22.70 -8.22
CA ALA A 271 14.05 -23.39 -7.40
C ALA A 271 14.39 -22.74 -6.04
N ALA A 272 13.85 -21.56 -5.71
CA ALA A 272 14.10 -20.86 -4.43
C ALA A 272 12.98 -20.99 -3.39
N ALA A 273 11.96 -21.82 -3.64
CA ALA A 273 10.64 -21.74 -3.00
C ALA A 273 10.55 -22.20 -1.51
N GLN A 274 11.61 -22.74 -0.89
CA GLN A 274 11.52 -23.25 0.50
C GLN A 274 11.98 -22.25 1.58
N GLU A 275 12.88 -21.31 1.29
CA GLU A 275 13.29 -20.26 2.27
C GLU A 275 12.38 -19.03 2.23
N LEU A 276 11.70 -18.79 1.10
CA LEU A 276 10.86 -17.62 0.86
C LEU A 276 9.58 -17.56 1.74
N PRO A 277 8.83 -18.66 1.97
CA PRO A 277 7.58 -18.60 2.72
C PRO A 277 7.78 -18.29 4.22
N ALA A 278 8.84 -18.85 4.83
CA ALA A 278 9.15 -18.62 6.24
C ALA A 278 9.52 -17.16 6.52
N ALA A 279 10.32 -16.54 5.64
CA ALA A 279 10.69 -15.13 5.77
C ALA A 279 9.49 -14.19 5.58
N ALA A 280 8.61 -14.45 4.61
CA ALA A 280 7.40 -13.64 4.44
C ALA A 280 6.41 -13.83 5.60
N GLN A 281 6.29 -15.05 6.12
CA GLN A 281 5.49 -15.32 7.31
C GLN A 281 6.05 -14.59 8.54
N ALA A 282 7.36 -14.61 8.76
CA ALA A 282 8.00 -13.89 9.86
C ALA A 282 7.69 -12.38 9.82
N GLN A 283 7.71 -11.77 8.63
CA GLN A 283 7.34 -10.36 8.47
C GLN A 283 5.86 -10.09 8.82
N VAL A 284 4.96 -11.02 8.50
CA VAL A 284 3.56 -10.91 8.92
C VAL A 284 3.43 -11.07 10.43
N ASP A 285 4.13 -12.04 11.02
CA ASP A 285 4.06 -12.36 12.45
C ASP A 285 4.68 -11.28 13.33
N ASN A 286 5.65 -10.53 12.80
CA ASN A 286 6.30 -9.41 13.48
C ASN A 286 5.30 -8.45 14.15
N THR A 287 5.54 -8.19 15.43
CA THR A 287 4.72 -7.34 16.29
C THR A 287 5.13 -5.89 16.06
N ARG A 288 4.16 -4.96 16.13
CA ARG A 288 4.50 -3.54 16.00
C ARG A 288 5.27 -3.14 17.27
N PRO A 289 6.41 -2.41 17.18
CA PRO A 289 7.07 -1.89 18.36
C PRO A 289 6.11 -0.98 19.14
N ALA A 290 6.31 -0.87 20.45
CA ALA A 290 5.56 0.05 21.30
C ALA A 290 6.35 1.34 21.47
N GLY A 291 5.97 2.37 20.71
CA GLY A 291 6.56 3.69 20.81
C GLY A 291 6.17 4.41 22.10
N SER A 292 7.17 5.04 22.73
CA SER A 292 6.96 5.91 23.88
C SER A 292 8.06 6.96 23.92
N PHE A 293 7.68 8.21 24.17
CA PHE A 293 8.67 9.25 24.34
C PHE A 293 8.25 10.32 25.35
N THR A 294 9.26 11.04 25.84
CA THR A 294 9.09 12.24 26.65
C THR A 294 9.62 13.46 25.90
N LEU A 295 9.00 14.60 26.18
CA LEU A 295 9.38 15.89 25.62
C LEU A 295 9.53 16.89 26.77
N ALA A 296 10.61 17.66 26.75
CA ALA A 296 10.86 18.76 27.68
C ALA A 296 11.23 20.05 26.93
N ARG A 297 10.54 21.15 27.23
CA ARG A 297 10.83 22.46 26.66
C ARG A 297 11.67 23.30 27.64
N ASN A 298 12.73 23.93 27.13
CA ASN A 298 13.53 24.92 27.84
C ASN A 298 13.84 26.11 26.91
N GLY A 299 13.02 27.16 27.02
CA GLY A 299 13.05 28.28 26.06
C GLY A 299 12.81 27.78 24.64
N ASP A 300 13.74 28.10 23.75
CA ASP A 300 13.67 27.71 22.33
C ASP A 300 14.15 26.28 22.05
N GLN A 301 14.47 25.48 23.07
CA GLN A 301 14.95 24.11 22.91
C GLN A 301 13.89 23.10 23.33
N LEU A 302 13.64 22.12 22.47
CA LEU A 302 12.84 20.92 22.75
C LEU A 302 13.76 19.70 22.82
N ALA A 303 13.90 19.14 24.02
CA ALA A 303 14.57 17.86 24.24
C ALA A 303 13.58 16.72 24.07
N LEU A 304 13.96 15.72 23.27
CA LEU A 304 13.14 14.57 22.88
C LEU A 304 13.86 13.28 23.31
N ASP A 305 13.16 12.37 23.96
CA ASP A 305 13.72 11.10 24.43
C ASP A 305 12.72 9.95 24.27
N ALA A 306 13.02 9.02 23.37
CA ALA A 306 12.24 7.82 23.08
C ALA A 306 12.88 6.52 23.60
N SER A 307 13.84 6.62 24.53
CA SER A 307 14.55 5.46 25.11
C SER A 307 13.65 4.46 25.84
N ALA A 308 12.44 4.88 26.23
CA ALA A 308 11.42 4.02 26.84
C ALA A 308 10.63 3.17 25.82
N SER A 309 10.86 3.37 24.51
CA SER A 309 10.24 2.54 23.47
C SER A 309 10.71 1.10 23.56
N THR A 310 9.84 0.15 23.24
CA THR A 310 10.14 -1.28 23.33
C THR A 310 9.71 -2.04 22.10
N ASP A 311 10.30 -3.22 21.89
CA ASP A 311 9.88 -4.18 20.88
C ASP A 311 9.82 -5.56 21.53
N SER A 312 8.69 -6.25 21.38
CA SER A 312 8.39 -7.47 22.15
C SER A 312 8.97 -8.75 21.55
N ASP A 313 9.20 -8.75 20.24
CA ASP A 313 9.68 -9.90 19.47
C ASP A 313 10.96 -9.58 18.68
N GLY A 314 11.58 -8.44 18.96
CA GLY A 314 12.78 -7.99 18.27
C GLY A 314 13.55 -6.89 18.99
N THR A 315 14.13 -5.99 18.20
CA THR A 315 14.90 -4.86 18.67
C THR A 315 14.59 -3.62 17.85
N ILE A 316 14.51 -2.46 18.51
CA ILE A 316 14.42 -1.18 17.83
C ILE A 316 15.74 -0.87 17.12
N THR A 317 15.68 -0.58 15.83
CA THR A 317 16.87 -0.26 15.01
C THR A 317 16.99 1.21 14.70
N ASN A 318 15.87 1.94 14.66
CA ASN A 318 15.88 3.35 14.31
C ASN A 318 14.73 4.12 14.97
N ILE A 319 14.99 5.40 15.29
CA ILE A 319 14.00 6.36 15.77
C ILE A 319 14.19 7.65 14.98
N ASP A 320 13.15 8.05 14.26
CA ASP A 320 13.11 9.34 13.58
C ASP A 320 12.05 10.25 14.21
N TRP A 321 12.33 11.54 14.24
CA TRP A 321 11.48 12.57 14.83
C TRP A 321 10.97 13.49 13.74
N TYR A 322 9.66 13.57 13.58
CA TYR A 322 9.00 14.52 12.68
C TYR A 322 8.44 15.66 13.50
N ILE A 323 8.98 16.86 13.30
CA ILE A 323 8.61 18.06 14.05
C ILE A 323 7.88 18.99 13.09
N GLN A 324 6.56 18.99 13.19
CA GLN A 324 5.66 19.77 12.36
C GLN A 324 5.33 21.11 13.01
N ARG A 325 5.52 22.19 12.27
CA ARG A 325 5.17 23.56 12.65
C ARG A 325 3.82 23.99 12.07
N ALA A 326 3.27 25.08 12.62
CA ALA A 326 1.99 25.64 12.20
C ALA A 326 1.98 26.08 10.72
N ASP A 327 3.12 26.53 10.22
CA ASP A 327 3.30 26.99 8.83
C ASP A 327 3.38 25.85 7.81
N GLY A 328 3.29 24.58 8.27
CA GLY A 328 3.36 23.39 7.44
C GLY A 328 4.77 22.85 7.21
N SER A 329 5.81 23.56 7.67
CA SER A 329 7.18 23.04 7.64
C SER A 329 7.34 21.85 8.58
N GLU A 330 8.19 20.90 8.18
CA GLU A 330 8.45 19.69 8.95
C GLU A 330 9.94 19.37 8.91
N GLU A 331 10.55 19.36 10.10
CA GLU A 331 11.95 18.98 10.34
C GLU A 331 12.02 17.49 10.70
N ILE A 332 13.04 16.80 10.20
CA ILE A 332 13.27 15.38 10.50
C ILE A 332 14.61 15.26 11.22
N LEU A 333 14.60 14.72 12.43
CA LEU A 333 15.80 14.35 13.19
C LEU A 333 15.85 12.83 13.37
N THR A 334 17.03 12.29 13.70
CA THR A 334 17.22 10.85 13.92
C THR A 334 18.01 10.61 15.20
N GLY A 335 17.68 9.54 15.91
CA GLY A 335 18.36 9.08 17.12
C GLY A 335 17.37 8.82 18.26
N THR A 336 17.78 7.97 19.21
CA THR A 336 16.96 7.66 20.40
C THR A 336 16.62 8.90 21.24
N GLN A 337 17.54 9.87 21.24
CA GLN A 337 17.36 11.19 21.81
C GLN A 337 17.68 12.22 20.73
N ALA A 338 16.98 13.35 20.76
CA ALA A 338 17.20 14.47 19.84
C ALA A 338 16.94 15.80 20.54
N THR A 339 17.45 16.88 19.97
CA THR A 339 17.13 18.25 20.41
C THR A 339 16.80 19.08 19.19
N ALA A 340 15.68 19.81 19.27
CA ALA A 340 15.21 20.68 18.21
C ALA A 340 15.13 22.12 18.69
N THR A 341 15.44 23.07 17.81
CA THR A 341 15.28 24.49 18.10
C THR A 341 13.92 24.96 17.59
N VAL A 342 13.00 25.22 18.51
CA VAL A 342 11.63 25.68 18.26
C VAL A 342 11.37 26.89 19.14
N PRO A 343 11.11 28.09 18.56
CA PRO A 343 10.80 29.29 19.34
C PRO A 343 9.81 29.02 20.46
N ALA A 344 10.05 29.63 21.62
CA ALA A 344 9.25 29.40 22.82
C ALA A 344 7.76 29.72 22.61
N ASP A 345 7.44 30.69 21.75
CA ASP A 345 6.07 31.09 21.40
C ASP A 345 5.41 30.21 20.33
N GLU A 346 6.14 29.22 19.78
CA GLU A 346 5.63 28.29 18.78
C GLU A 346 5.18 26.96 19.38
N GLN A 347 3.94 26.59 19.07
CA GLN A 347 3.43 25.23 19.23
C GLN A 347 3.89 24.34 18.05
N VAL A 348 4.31 23.11 18.34
CA VAL A 348 4.64 22.10 17.33
C VAL A 348 4.01 20.75 17.63
N SER A 349 3.76 19.95 16.60
CA SER A 349 3.44 18.52 16.73
C SER A 349 4.71 17.72 16.52
N VAL A 350 5.03 16.83 17.46
CA VAL A 350 6.21 15.96 17.41
C VAL A 350 5.75 14.52 17.29
N THR A 351 6.17 13.84 16.22
CA THR A 351 5.92 12.41 16.04
C THR A 351 7.24 11.64 16.06
N ALA A 352 7.38 10.71 17.00
CA ALA A 352 8.42 9.70 16.99
C ALA A 352 7.97 8.53 16.10
N VAL A 353 8.80 8.17 15.13
CA VAL A 353 8.62 6.97 14.30
C VAL A 353 9.65 5.92 14.73
N ILE A 354 9.18 4.88 15.40
CA ILE A 354 10.01 3.82 15.97
C ILE A 354 10.02 2.64 14.99
N THR A 355 11.20 2.27 14.47
CA THR A 355 11.36 1.17 13.51
C THR A 355 12.07 -0.01 14.16
N ASP A 356 11.51 -1.21 14.03
CA ASP A 356 12.13 -2.44 14.53
C ASP A 356 13.14 -3.05 13.53
N ASN A 357 13.69 -4.21 13.86
CA ASN A 357 14.67 -4.93 13.04
C ASN A 357 14.06 -5.68 11.84
N GLN A 358 12.74 -5.68 11.69
CA GLN A 358 12.01 -6.25 10.56
C GLN A 358 11.33 -5.16 9.71
N GLY A 359 11.57 -3.88 10.04
CA GLY A 359 11.10 -2.71 9.29
C GLY A 359 9.64 -2.33 9.57
N LYS A 360 9.01 -2.84 10.63
CA LYS A 360 7.68 -2.38 11.06
C LYS A 360 7.82 -1.15 11.93
N GLU A 361 6.88 -0.22 11.78
CA GLU A 361 6.99 1.12 12.34
C GLU A 361 5.83 1.43 13.29
N ASP A 362 6.11 2.06 14.42
CA ASP A 362 5.10 2.71 15.26
C ASP A 362 5.20 4.23 15.16
N PHE A 363 4.06 4.91 15.28
CA PHE A 363 3.94 6.35 15.14
C PHE A 363 3.31 6.91 16.42
N THR A 364 4.15 7.50 17.28
CA THR A 364 3.70 8.11 18.53
C THR A 364 3.78 9.62 18.40
N THR A 365 2.67 10.33 18.57
CA THR A 365 2.59 11.79 18.42
C THR A 365 2.24 12.48 19.74
N GLN A 366 2.92 13.59 20.04
CA GLN A 366 2.57 14.51 21.13
C GLN A 366 2.64 15.96 20.65
N ILE A 367 1.81 16.83 21.23
CA ILE A 367 1.85 18.27 20.99
C ILE A 367 2.77 18.92 22.02
N ALA A 368 3.76 19.66 21.54
CA ALA A 368 4.58 20.55 22.37
C ALA A 368 3.92 21.93 22.38
N PRO A 369 3.29 22.36 23.49
CA PRO A 369 2.70 23.68 23.55
C PRO A 369 3.77 24.78 23.45
N ALA A 370 3.34 25.99 23.10
CA ALA A 370 4.12 27.19 23.37
C ALA A 370 4.33 27.34 24.89
N ALA A 371 5.47 27.92 25.28
CA ALA A 371 5.93 28.07 26.66
C ALA A 371 5.07 29.01 27.50
#